data_AF-M2P4B5-F1
#
_entry.id   AF-M2P4B5-F1
#
_cell.length_a   1.000
_cell.length_b   1.000
_cell.length_c   1.000
_cell.angle_alpha   90.00
_cell.angle_beta   90.00
_cell.angle_gamma   90.00
#
_symmetry.space_group_name_H-M   'P 1'
#
loop_
_entity.id
_entity.type
_entity.pdbx_description
1 polymer ?
#
loop_
_entity_poly.entity_id
_entity_poly.type
_entity_poly.pdbx_seq_one_letter_code
_entity_poly.pdbx_strand_id
1 'polypeptide(L)'
;MTGLFKDVLRDFSTLGAEPEVLDVELLTSEVLGQWWEIEVEEDETPLGMELIAFAERKITPAAAALLAGLRVFAETDEEREAAAAALNTVLGRGIPEPEWVADLAAVTVGDCWRTGDVFGDESSLLCVFSRGGVEHGLLALVDFTEGGRIRDVVVVDKPQDVLAEMRQQAADDPDLVTLERVLPERAHQLLADGLAATDVVEEPDVSEDYARFHALALAWIRTLPAPEPSPEVTEWPEQVREEVVADFVGSGLVEDTEATRFYARLLVDHGCETEPGSPLRVGPEKLARFLESLLDGEFEVDEAYESALEPALLGWVTWAAGRAGLPEAARVALLESTTEFLEEFAQDEDSALDVYFDGSEGIEDPAELAEALERRMFAVPTVYTEIGDEELELEPADPEQRRLLVIGEHPEYHEALAEETFDGEPRMRLALKTTIVDQLWADEPAEVWQAVRRLTEAGQERDEIFDRLVDTLAAQLVEAGEHEMDYDVDDYRKALDELS
;
A
#
# COMPACT_ATOMS: atom_id res chain seq x y z
N MET A 1 -16.66 -20.90 -10.10
CA MET A 1 -17.54 -21.26 -8.95
C MET A 1 -17.75 -22.75 -8.71
N THR A 2 -18.55 -23.51 -9.51
CA THR A 2 -18.84 -24.94 -9.19
C THR A 2 -17.61 -25.88 -9.12
N GLY A 3 -16.46 -25.50 -9.68
CA GLY A 3 -15.19 -26.22 -9.55
C GLY A 3 -14.61 -26.08 -8.14
N LEU A 4 -14.39 -24.83 -7.71
CA LEU A 4 -13.92 -24.44 -6.38
C LEU A 4 -14.67 -25.16 -5.25
N PHE A 5 -16.01 -25.09 -5.24
CA PHE A 5 -16.79 -25.74 -4.17
C PHE A 5 -16.66 -27.27 -4.12
N LYS A 6 -16.31 -27.92 -5.24
CA LYS A 6 -16.00 -29.36 -5.25
C LYS A 6 -14.61 -29.62 -4.67
N ASP A 7 -13.66 -28.73 -4.90
CA ASP A 7 -12.31 -28.81 -4.35
C ASP A 7 -12.39 -28.65 -2.82
N VAL A 8 -13.12 -27.65 -2.31
CA VAL A 8 -13.41 -27.49 -0.87
C VAL A 8 -13.96 -28.78 -0.25
N LEU A 9 -15.01 -29.37 -0.84
CA LEU A 9 -15.57 -30.64 -0.30
C LEU A 9 -14.62 -31.83 -0.43
N ARG A 10 -13.72 -31.82 -1.42
CA ARG A 10 -12.67 -32.84 -1.54
C ARG A 10 -11.69 -32.68 -0.40
N ASP A 11 -11.29 -31.47 -0.06
CA ASP A 11 -10.32 -31.20 1.00
C ASP A 11 -10.91 -31.58 2.37
N PHE A 12 -12.17 -31.24 2.64
CA PHE A 12 -12.87 -31.74 3.83
C PHE A 12 -13.02 -33.27 3.86
N SER A 13 -12.99 -33.94 2.71
CA SER A 13 -13.03 -35.41 2.67
C SER A 13 -11.68 -36.06 3.01
N THR A 14 -10.56 -35.35 2.87
CA THR A 14 -9.22 -35.88 3.17
C THR A 14 -8.93 -35.94 4.67
N LEU A 15 -9.60 -35.09 5.47
CA LEU A 15 -9.57 -35.08 6.94
C LEU A 15 -9.95 -36.43 7.58
N GLY A 16 -10.75 -37.24 6.89
CA GLY A 16 -11.18 -38.55 7.38
C GLY A 16 -12.33 -38.48 8.39
N ALA A 17 -12.52 -39.56 9.16
CA ALA A 17 -13.67 -39.72 10.06
C ALA A 17 -13.44 -39.16 11.47
N GLU A 18 -12.19 -39.16 11.92
CA GLU A 18 -11.76 -38.71 13.25
C GLU A 18 -10.57 -37.75 13.10
N PRO A 19 -10.78 -36.57 12.49
CA PRO A 19 -9.73 -35.57 12.33
C PRO A 19 -9.33 -34.97 13.68
N GLU A 20 -8.13 -34.37 13.72
CA GLU A 20 -7.82 -33.41 14.77
C GLU A 20 -8.74 -32.20 14.64
N VAL A 21 -9.28 -31.70 15.76
CA VAL A 21 -10.23 -30.58 15.74
C VAL A 21 -9.59 -29.35 15.10
N LEU A 22 -8.32 -29.08 15.43
CA LEU A 22 -7.59 -27.93 14.87
C LEU A 22 -7.48 -28.01 13.34
N ASP A 23 -7.24 -29.18 12.75
CA ASP A 23 -7.18 -29.34 11.29
C ASP A 23 -8.50 -28.91 10.62
N VAL A 24 -9.64 -29.18 11.26
CA VAL A 24 -10.95 -28.73 10.76
C VAL A 24 -11.08 -27.21 10.84
N GLU A 25 -10.62 -26.60 11.93
CA GLU A 25 -10.68 -25.16 12.15
C GLU A 25 -9.80 -24.42 11.15
N LEU A 26 -8.56 -24.87 10.98
CA LEU A 26 -7.60 -24.31 10.02
C LEU A 26 -8.13 -24.43 8.60
N LEU A 27 -8.62 -25.62 8.19
CA LEU A 27 -9.19 -25.79 6.85
C LEU A 27 -10.43 -24.93 6.63
N THR A 28 -11.29 -24.77 7.66
CA THR A 28 -12.47 -23.91 7.55
C THR A 28 -12.07 -22.44 7.37
N SER A 29 -11.08 -21.97 8.15
CA SER A 29 -10.56 -20.61 8.05
C SER A 29 -9.89 -20.37 6.71
N GLU A 30 -9.06 -21.29 6.24
CA GLU A 30 -8.38 -21.21 4.95
C GLU A 30 -9.39 -21.11 3.79
N VAL A 31 -10.50 -21.85 3.86
CA VAL A 31 -11.57 -21.77 2.86
C VAL A 31 -12.27 -20.40 2.88
N LEU A 32 -12.48 -19.80 4.05
CA LEU A 32 -13.05 -18.46 4.16
C LEU A 32 -12.07 -17.38 3.67
N GLY A 33 -10.78 -17.56 3.96
CA GLY A 33 -9.71 -16.67 3.51
C GLY A 33 -9.54 -16.58 1.99
N GLN A 34 -9.90 -17.63 1.25
CA GLN A 34 -9.80 -17.66 -0.22
C GLN A 34 -10.61 -16.59 -0.96
N TRP A 35 -11.55 -15.94 -0.28
CA TRP A 35 -12.34 -14.85 -0.86
C TRP A 35 -12.50 -13.67 0.10
N TRP A 36 -11.60 -13.53 1.07
CA TRP A 36 -11.64 -12.40 2.00
C TRP A 36 -11.50 -11.05 1.27
N GLU A 37 -10.66 -10.97 0.24
CA GLU A 37 -10.45 -9.78 -0.60
C GLU A 37 -11.50 -9.61 -1.72
N ILE A 38 -12.41 -10.58 -1.92
CA ILE A 38 -13.36 -10.51 -3.02
C ILE A 38 -14.54 -9.63 -2.58
N GLU A 39 -14.58 -8.41 -3.11
CA GLU A 39 -15.75 -7.56 -2.98
C GLU A 39 -16.99 -8.21 -3.62
N VAL A 40 -18.10 -8.17 -2.89
CA VAL A 40 -19.39 -8.66 -3.38
C VAL A 40 -20.22 -7.45 -3.77
N GLU A 41 -20.57 -7.35 -5.06
CA GLU A 41 -21.48 -6.31 -5.55
C GLU A 41 -22.84 -6.39 -4.81
N GLU A 42 -23.51 -5.23 -4.58
CA GLU A 42 -24.73 -5.14 -3.75
C GLU A 42 -25.87 -6.09 -4.19
N ASP A 43 -25.90 -6.55 -5.45
CA ASP A 43 -26.91 -7.44 -6.00
C ASP A 43 -26.46 -8.90 -6.17
N GLU A 44 -25.22 -9.22 -5.82
CA GLU A 44 -24.70 -10.59 -5.85
C GLU A 44 -24.89 -11.31 -4.51
N THR A 45 -25.00 -12.65 -4.58
CA THR A 45 -25.08 -13.46 -3.37
C THR A 45 -23.66 -13.70 -2.85
N PRO A 46 -23.37 -13.43 -1.57
CA PRO A 46 -22.05 -13.69 -1.01
C PRO A 46 -21.60 -15.13 -1.24
N LEU A 47 -20.33 -15.32 -1.58
CA LEU A 47 -19.77 -16.63 -1.92
C LEU A 47 -19.95 -17.67 -0.81
N GLY A 48 -19.87 -17.25 0.46
CA GLY A 48 -20.15 -18.10 1.61
C GLY A 48 -21.57 -18.68 1.59
N MET A 49 -22.58 -17.86 1.24
CA MET A 49 -23.97 -18.31 1.10
C MET A 49 -24.16 -19.29 -0.06
N GLU A 50 -23.48 -19.07 -1.19
CA GLU A 50 -23.49 -20.01 -2.29
C GLU A 50 -22.85 -21.36 -1.92
N LEU A 51 -21.73 -21.33 -1.20
CA LEU A 51 -21.05 -22.53 -0.71
C LEU A 51 -21.95 -23.33 0.24
N ILE A 52 -22.61 -22.65 1.19
CA ILE A 52 -23.57 -23.27 2.12
C ILE A 52 -24.69 -23.98 1.33
N ALA A 53 -25.30 -23.30 0.37
CA ALA A 53 -26.35 -23.88 -0.48
C ALA A 53 -25.82 -25.01 -1.38
N PHE A 54 -24.56 -24.96 -1.79
CA PHE A 54 -23.91 -26.06 -2.51
C PHE A 54 -23.70 -27.28 -1.60
N ALA A 55 -23.17 -27.09 -0.40
CA ALA A 55 -22.90 -28.13 0.58
C ALA A 55 -24.19 -28.80 1.08
N GLU A 56 -25.27 -28.06 1.32
CA GLU A 56 -26.57 -28.60 1.75
C GLU A 56 -27.13 -29.64 0.76
N ARG A 57 -26.86 -29.44 -0.55
CA ARG A 57 -27.28 -30.37 -1.61
C ARG A 57 -26.47 -31.66 -1.62
N LYS A 58 -25.34 -31.73 -0.92
CA LYS A 58 -24.47 -32.90 -0.84
C LYS A 58 -24.78 -33.68 0.44
N ILE A 59 -25.18 -34.93 0.26
CA ILE A 59 -25.49 -35.84 1.37
C ILE A 59 -24.22 -36.64 1.66
N THR A 60 -23.17 -35.97 2.16
CA THR A 60 -21.85 -36.57 2.43
C THR A 60 -21.31 -36.11 3.80
N PRO A 61 -20.43 -36.91 4.44
CA PRO A 61 -19.75 -36.50 5.68
C PRO A 61 -18.92 -35.22 5.51
N ALA A 62 -18.25 -35.04 4.38
CA ALA A 62 -17.47 -33.83 4.09
C ALA A 62 -18.34 -32.56 4.06
N ALA A 63 -19.57 -32.65 3.53
CA ALA A 63 -20.50 -31.52 3.55
C ALA A 63 -20.98 -31.21 4.97
N ALA A 64 -21.24 -32.24 5.79
CA ALA A 64 -21.57 -32.04 7.20
C ALA A 64 -20.38 -31.41 7.97
N ALA A 65 -19.14 -31.81 7.67
CA ALA A 65 -17.95 -31.24 8.29
C ALA A 65 -17.76 -29.76 7.93
N LEU A 66 -17.84 -29.41 6.65
CA LEU A 66 -17.77 -28.01 6.19
C LEU A 66 -18.86 -27.16 6.85
N LEU A 67 -20.13 -27.60 6.81
CA LEU A 67 -21.24 -26.84 7.39
C LEU A 67 -21.13 -26.70 8.91
N ALA A 68 -20.54 -27.69 9.60
CA ALA A 68 -20.24 -27.58 11.02
C ALA A 68 -19.14 -26.55 11.32
N GLY A 69 -18.10 -26.47 10.47
CA GLY A 69 -17.09 -25.43 10.53
C GLY A 69 -17.69 -24.04 10.29
N LEU A 70 -18.38 -23.86 9.17
CA LEU A 70 -18.98 -22.56 8.78
C LEU A 70 -19.96 -22.02 9.83
N ARG A 71 -20.71 -22.90 10.51
CA ARG A 71 -21.59 -22.52 11.64
C ARG A 71 -20.84 -21.80 12.78
N VAL A 72 -19.55 -22.06 12.94
CA VAL A 72 -18.71 -21.51 14.03
C VAL A 72 -17.82 -20.37 13.53
N PHE A 73 -17.24 -20.52 12.34
CA PHE A 73 -16.17 -19.65 11.83
C PHE A 73 -16.62 -18.64 10.79
N ALA A 74 -17.76 -18.81 10.11
CA ALA A 74 -18.24 -17.78 9.19
C ALA A 74 -18.35 -16.44 9.92
N GLU A 75 -17.98 -15.35 9.26
CA GLU A 75 -17.72 -14.05 9.91
C GLU A 75 -19.03 -13.35 10.28
N THR A 76 -20.05 -13.51 9.43
CA THR A 76 -21.38 -12.94 9.65
C THR A 76 -22.29 -13.86 10.46
N ASP A 77 -23.20 -13.27 11.25
CA ASP A 77 -24.25 -14.04 11.94
C ASP A 77 -25.18 -14.77 10.95
N GLU A 78 -25.48 -14.14 9.81
CA GLU A 78 -26.35 -14.70 8.79
C GLU A 78 -25.80 -16.00 8.21
N GLU A 79 -24.52 -16.02 7.83
CA GLU A 79 -23.88 -17.23 7.29
C GLU A 79 -23.78 -18.32 8.34
N ARG A 80 -23.47 -17.98 9.60
CA ARG A 80 -23.46 -18.96 10.70
C ARG A 80 -24.82 -19.60 10.90
N GLU A 81 -25.90 -18.82 10.88
CA GLU A 81 -27.27 -19.33 10.98
C GLU A 81 -27.67 -20.18 9.77
N ALA A 82 -27.32 -19.74 8.55
CA ALA A 82 -27.58 -20.48 7.32
C ALA A 82 -26.83 -21.82 7.29
N ALA A 83 -25.55 -21.83 7.69
CA ALA A 83 -24.74 -23.04 7.83
C ALA A 83 -25.33 -23.99 8.88
N ALA A 84 -25.83 -23.48 10.01
CA ALA A 84 -26.52 -24.28 11.01
C ALA A 84 -27.79 -24.95 10.44
N ALA A 85 -28.59 -24.20 9.69
CA ALA A 85 -29.81 -24.72 9.06
C ALA A 85 -29.48 -25.78 8.00
N ALA A 86 -28.50 -25.51 7.14
CA ALA A 86 -28.03 -26.44 6.12
C ALA A 86 -27.46 -27.73 6.73
N LEU A 87 -26.69 -27.62 7.83
CA LEU A 87 -26.17 -28.77 8.57
C LEU A 87 -27.34 -29.64 9.06
N ASN A 88 -28.34 -29.05 9.70
CA ASN A 88 -29.52 -29.76 10.17
C ASN A 88 -30.25 -30.49 9.03
N THR A 89 -30.35 -29.89 7.84
CA THR A 89 -30.89 -30.56 6.65
C THR A 89 -30.08 -31.79 6.26
N VAL A 90 -28.75 -31.69 6.20
CA VAL A 90 -27.85 -32.79 5.83
C VAL A 90 -27.95 -33.94 6.84
N LEU A 91 -27.94 -33.62 8.14
CA LEU A 91 -28.09 -34.60 9.22
C LEU A 91 -29.46 -35.30 9.16
N GLY A 92 -30.53 -34.54 8.89
CA GLY A 92 -31.89 -35.08 8.71
C GLY A 92 -32.04 -36.04 7.53
N ARG A 93 -31.08 -36.05 6.60
CA ARG A 93 -31.03 -36.99 5.45
C ARG A 93 -30.21 -38.26 5.73
N GLY A 94 -29.74 -38.45 6.97
CA GLY A 94 -29.10 -39.69 7.43
C GLY A 94 -27.58 -39.64 7.50
N ILE A 95 -26.97 -38.47 7.36
CA ILE A 95 -25.55 -38.28 7.68
C ILE A 95 -25.42 -38.12 9.20
N PRO A 96 -24.53 -38.87 9.89
CA PRO A 96 -24.32 -38.69 11.31
C PRO A 96 -23.65 -37.34 11.59
N GLU A 97 -23.97 -36.74 12.74
CA GLU A 97 -23.26 -35.55 13.21
C GLU A 97 -21.83 -35.93 13.60
N PRO A 98 -20.80 -35.19 13.13
CA PRO A 98 -19.44 -35.45 13.57
C PRO A 98 -19.28 -35.22 15.08
N GLU A 99 -18.59 -36.13 15.77
CA GLU A 99 -18.51 -36.10 17.25
C GLU A 99 -17.74 -34.89 17.79
N TRP A 100 -16.78 -34.38 17.02
CA TRP A 100 -15.91 -33.24 17.35
C TRP A 100 -16.58 -31.87 17.20
N VAL A 101 -17.82 -31.81 16.71
CA VAL A 101 -18.51 -30.55 16.41
C VAL A 101 -18.70 -29.66 17.64
N ALA A 102 -18.84 -30.25 18.83
CA ALA A 102 -18.97 -29.51 20.08
C ALA A 102 -17.64 -28.91 20.58
N ASP A 103 -16.51 -29.37 20.03
CA ASP A 103 -15.17 -28.95 20.45
C ASP A 103 -14.60 -27.82 19.56
N LEU A 104 -15.28 -27.48 18.46
CA LEU A 104 -14.94 -26.34 17.60
C LEU A 104 -15.01 -25.02 18.39
N ALA A 105 -13.96 -24.21 18.27
CA ALA A 105 -13.70 -22.98 19.01
C ALA A 105 -13.82 -23.13 20.55
N ALA A 106 -13.89 -24.35 21.07
CA ALA A 106 -13.97 -24.63 22.51
C ALA A 106 -12.57 -24.58 23.14
N VAL A 107 -11.92 -23.42 23.02
CA VAL A 107 -10.61 -23.12 23.59
C VAL A 107 -10.75 -22.33 24.89
N THR A 108 -9.72 -22.42 25.74
CA THR A 108 -9.61 -21.59 26.94
C THR A 108 -8.35 -20.74 26.85
N VAL A 109 -8.48 -19.43 27.07
CA VAL A 109 -7.34 -18.52 27.07
C VAL A 109 -6.41 -18.77 28.26
N GLY A 110 -5.11 -18.74 27.98
CA GLY A 110 -4.00 -18.78 28.93
C GLY A 110 -3.36 -17.41 29.14
N ASP A 111 -2.03 -17.36 29.15
CA ASP A 111 -1.30 -16.08 29.22
C ASP A 111 -1.25 -15.40 27.85
N CYS A 112 -1.32 -14.07 27.84
CA CYS A 112 -1.08 -13.23 26.67
C CYS A 112 0.22 -12.44 26.85
N TRP A 113 1.01 -12.32 25.80
CA TRP A 113 2.32 -11.66 25.81
C TRP A 113 2.43 -10.71 24.64
N ARG A 114 3.07 -9.57 24.86
CA ARG A 114 3.33 -8.58 23.82
C ARG A 114 4.81 -8.24 23.80
N THR A 115 5.38 -8.34 22.62
CA THR A 115 6.68 -7.74 22.29
C THR A 115 6.44 -6.53 21.41
N GLY A 116 7.20 -5.47 21.58
CA GLY A 116 7.11 -4.29 20.73
C GLY A 116 8.40 -3.49 20.81
N ASP A 117 8.66 -2.70 19.78
CA ASP A 117 9.75 -1.75 19.82
C ASP A 117 9.48 -0.64 20.84
N VAL A 118 10.53 0.00 21.34
CA VAL A 118 10.41 1.10 22.32
C VAL A 118 9.83 2.38 21.74
N PHE A 119 9.76 2.50 20.41
CA PHE A 119 9.14 3.63 19.71
C PHE A 119 7.61 3.49 19.64
N GLY A 120 7.11 2.26 19.76
CA GLY A 120 5.71 1.88 19.66
C GLY A 120 5.19 1.89 18.23
N ASP A 121 6.05 1.66 17.22
CA ASP A 121 5.60 1.50 15.83
C ASP A 121 4.82 0.20 15.65
N GLU A 122 5.36 -0.90 16.14
CA GLU A 122 4.81 -2.23 15.95
C GLU A 122 4.82 -3.06 17.23
N SER A 123 3.95 -4.07 17.29
CA SER A 123 4.03 -5.07 18.34
C SER A 123 3.52 -6.43 17.88
N SER A 124 4.21 -7.49 18.28
CA SER A 124 3.69 -8.86 18.15
C SER A 124 2.95 -9.25 19.44
N LEU A 125 1.69 -9.65 19.28
CA LEU A 125 0.81 -10.08 20.36
C LEU A 125 0.57 -11.59 20.27
N LEU A 126 1.05 -12.34 21.26
CA LEU A 126 0.83 -13.77 21.39
C LEU A 126 -0.23 -14.06 22.45
N CYS A 127 -1.35 -14.65 22.04
CA CYS A 127 -2.37 -15.19 22.95
C CYS A 127 -2.30 -16.72 22.96
N VAL A 128 -2.07 -17.30 24.15
CA VAL A 128 -2.06 -18.77 24.29
C VAL A 128 -3.48 -19.27 24.52
N PHE A 129 -3.87 -20.30 23.78
CA PHE A 129 -5.15 -20.98 23.89
C PHE A 129 -4.92 -22.46 24.17
N SER A 130 -5.77 -23.07 25.01
CA SER A 130 -5.67 -24.49 25.31
C SER A 130 -6.96 -25.25 25.04
N ARG A 131 -6.81 -26.44 24.46
CA ARG A 131 -7.88 -27.42 24.20
C ARG A 131 -7.41 -28.79 24.67
N GLY A 132 -8.17 -29.42 25.58
CA GLY A 132 -7.83 -30.76 26.04
C GLY A 132 -6.44 -30.90 26.68
N GLY A 133 -5.83 -29.80 27.13
CA GLY A 133 -4.47 -29.77 27.69
C GLY A 133 -3.35 -29.61 26.65
N VAL A 134 -3.68 -29.46 25.36
CA VAL A 134 -2.75 -29.04 24.30
C VAL A 134 -2.85 -27.52 24.15
N GLU A 135 -1.72 -26.84 24.03
CA GLU A 135 -1.63 -25.39 23.86
C GLU A 135 -1.31 -25.04 22.41
N HIS A 136 -1.99 -24.03 21.89
CA HIS A 136 -1.72 -23.36 20.61
C HIS A 136 -1.63 -21.86 20.87
N GLY A 137 -0.99 -21.12 19.99
CA GLY A 137 -0.96 -19.65 20.05
C GLY A 137 -1.67 -19.02 18.88
N LEU A 138 -2.23 -17.85 19.11
CA LEU A 138 -2.55 -16.87 18.07
C LEU A 138 -1.50 -15.76 18.18
N LEU A 139 -0.67 -15.62 17.15
CA LEU A 139 0.33 -14.56 17.05
C LEU A 139 -0.18 -13.53 16.04
N ALA A 140 -0.26 -12.27 16.43
CA ALA A 140 -0.66 -11.18 15.54
C ALA A 140 0.42 -10.08 15.52
N LEU A 141 0.68 -9.50 14.36
CA LEU A 141 1.50 -8.29 14.21
C LEU A 141 0.57 -7.08 14.15
N VAL A 142 0.70 -6.19 15.14
CA VAL A 142 -0.09 -4.96 15.26
C VAL A 142 0.79 -3.77 14.88
N ASP A 143 0.35 -2.99 13.91
CA ASP A 143 1.00 -1.79 13.38
C ASP A 143 0.27 -0.54 13.85
N PHE A 144 0.93 0.26 14.70
CA PHE A 144 0.38 1.48 15.28
C PHE A 144 0.70 2.75 14.49
N THR A 145 1.43 2.64 13.39
CA THR A 145 1.69 3.79 12.51
C THR A 145 0.44 4.19 11.72
N GLU A 146 -0.52 3.28 11.56
CA GLU A 146 -1.80 3.51 10.88
C GLU A 146 -2.98 3.03 11.72
N GLY A 147 -3.11 3.59 12.93
CA GLY A 147 -4.31 3.36 13.74
C GLY A 147 -4.40 2.01 14.47
N GLY A 148 -3.33 1.21 14.50
CA GLY A 148 -3.30 -0.05 15.26
C GLY A 148 -3.84 -1.26 14.49
N ARG A 149 -3.70 -1.29 13.16
CA ARG A 149 -4.12 -2.39 12.28
C ARG A 149 -3.36 -3.68 12.57
N ILE A 150 -3.99 -4.82 12.28
CA ILE A 150 -3.27 -6.09 12.23
C ILE A 150 -2.79 -6.34 10.79
N ARG A 151 -1.47 -6.53 10.63
CA ARG A 151 -0.82 -6.79 9.34
C ARG A 151 -0.63 -8.27 9.05
N ASP A 152 -0.57 -9.08 10.11
CA ASP A 152 -0.35 -10.52 10.02
C ASP A 152 -1.01 -11.22 11.21
N VAL A 153 -1.59 -12.39 10.98
CA VAL A 153 -2.11 -13.26 12.04
C VAL A 153 -1.81 -14.72 11.72
N VAL A 154 -1.22 -15.44 12.67
CA VAL A 154 -0.79 -16.83 12.48
C VAL A 154 -1.18 -17.69 13.68
N VAL A 155 -1.58 -18.92 13.40
CA VAL A 155 -1.78 -19.95 14.44
C VAL A 155 -0.49 -20.74 14.64
N VAL A 156 -0.01 -20.83 15.88
CA VAL A 156 1.24 -21.50 16.22
C VAL A 156 1.01 -22.75 17.07
N ASP A 157 1.62 -23.87 16.66
CA ASP A 157 1.49 -25.16 17.36
C ASP A 157 2.23 -25.21 18.70
N LYS A 158 3.25 -24.36 18.86
CA LYS A 158 4.18 -24.38 20.00
C LYS A 158 4.38 -22.96 20.54
N PRO A 159 3.35 -22.37 21.17
CA PRO A 159 3.42 -21.01 21.68
C PRO A 159 4.57 -20.77 22.66
N GLN A 160 5.02 -21.81 23.37
CA GLN A 160 6.18 -21.72 24.27
C GLN A 160 7.51 -21.49 23.56
N ASP A 161 7.66 -21.95 22.32
CA ASP A 161 8.87 -21.77 21.52
C ASP A 161 8.92 -20.31 21.02
N VAL A 162 7.79 -19.81 20.48
CA VAL A 162 7.62 -18.39 20.12
C VAL A 162 7.88 -17.47 21.31
N LEU A 163 7.30 -17.77 22.48
CA LEU A 163 7.54 -16.97 23.68
C LEU A 163 9.00 -17.03 24.15
N ALA A 164 9.72 -18.13 23.91
CA ALA A 164 11.15 -18.20 24.20
C ALA A 164 11.96 -17.30 23.26
N GLU A 165 11.58 -17.21 21.98
CA GLU A 165 12.17 -16.30 21.00
C GLU A 165 11.90 -14.84 21.35
N MET A 166 10.65 -14.48 21.69
CA MET A 166 10.30 -13.13 22.16
C MET A 166 11.13 -12.72 23.39
N ARG A 167 11.35 -13.65 24.33
CA ARG A 167 12.21 -13.41 25.51
C ARG A 167 13.67 -13.23 25.15
N GLN A 168 14.15 -13.98 24.16
CA GLN A 168 15.53 -13.88 23.71
C GLN A 168 15.76 -12.53 23.03
N GLN A 169 14.87 -12.12 22.12
CA GLN A 169 14.92 -10.84 21.43
C GLN A 169 14.94 -9.65 22.42
N ALA A 170 14.02 -9.63 23.39
CA ALA A 170 13.99 -8.59 24.42
C ALA A 170 15.22 -8.62 25.36
N ALA A 171 15.90 -9.76 25.49
CA ALA A 171 17.11 -9.87 26.30
C ALA A 171 18.38 -9.45 25.53
N ASP A 172 18.40 -9.64 24.22
CA ASP A 172 19.49 -9.25 23.34
C ASP A 172 19.52 -7.73 23.16
N ASP A 173 18.35 -7.09 23.00
CA ASP A 173 18.21 -5.64 22.79
C ASP A 173 17.25 -4.96 23.79
N PRO A 174 17.54 -4.96 25.10
CA PRO A 174 16.62 -4.48 26.14
C PRO A 174 16.33 -2.98 26.12
N ASP A 175 17.12 -2.20 25.38
CA ASP A 175 16.91 -0.76 25.20
C ASP A 175 16.08 -0.43 23.93
N LEU A 176 15.80 -1.42 23.09
CA LEU A 176 15.05 -1.28 21.83
C LEU A 176 13.79 -2.14 21.77
N VAL A 177 13.77 -3.28 22.48
CA VAL A 177 12.66 -4.24 22.45
C VAL A 177 12.10 -4.42 23.86
N THR A 178 10.78 -4.29 23.96
CA THR A 178 10.02 -4.52 25.19
C THR A 178 9.35 -5.89 25.15
N LEU A 179 9.21 -6.52 26.32
CA LEU A 179 8.38 -7.72 26.47
C LEU A 179 7.57 -7.61 27.75
N GLU A 180 6.25 -7.71 27.61
CA GLU A 180 5.33 -7.65 28.73
C GLU A 180 4.26 -8.73 28.66
N ARG A 181 3.70 -9.05 29.83
CA ARG A 181 2.51 -9.88 29.92
C ARG A 181 1.28 -8.97 29.89
N VAL A 182 0.37 -9.25 28.98
CA VAL A 182 -0.84 -8.46 28.76
C VAL A 182 -2.05 -9.16 29.37
N LEU A 183 -3.02 -8.37 29.85
CA LEU A 183 -4.29 -8.92 30.32
C LEU A 183 -5.12 -9.44 29.13
N PRO A 184 -5.82 -10.58 29.25
CA PRO A 184 -6.67 -11.10 28.18
C PRO A 184 -7.72 -10.09 27.67
N GLU A 185 -8.26 -9.23 28.54
CA GLU A 185 -9.18 -8.13 28.18
C GLU A 185 -8.51 -7.11 27.25
N ARG A 186 -7.26 -6.74 27.53
CA ARG A 186 -6.47 -5.82 26.71
C ARG A 186 -6.04 -6.46 25.39
N ALA A 187 -5.65 -7.73 25.43
CA ALA A 187 -5.34 -8.49 24.22
C ALA A 187 -6.57 -8.61 23.32
N HIS A 188 -7.75 -8.85 23.89
CA HIS A 188 -9.00 -8.86 23.13
C HIS A 188 -9.26 -7.50 22.48
N GLN A 189 -9.12 -6.40 23.21
CA GLN A 189 -9.30 -5.06 22.63
C GLN A 189 -8.32 -4.81 21.46
N LEU A 190 -7.02 -5.10 21.64
CA LEU A 190 -6.03 -4.90 20.58
C LEU A 190 -6.33 -5.74 19.33
N LEU A 191 -6.71 -7.01 19.52
CA LEU A 191 -7.02 -7.90 18.39
C LEU A 191 -8.33 -7.48 17.70
N ALA A 192 -9.38 -7.20 18.46
CA ALA A 192 -10.68 -6.83 17.89
C ALA A 192 -10.61 -5.50 17.14
N ASP A 193 -9.98 -4.48 17.74
CA ASP A 193 -9.86 -3.17 17.10
C ASP A 193 -8.94 -3.25 15.87
N GLY A 194 -7.82 -3.98 15.97
CA GLY A 194 -6.87 -4.08 14.87
C GLY A 194 -7.36 -4.91 13.69
N LEU A 195 -8.09 -6.01 13.93
CA LEU A 195 -8.76 -6.74 12.84
C LEU A 195 -9.81 -5.85 12.17
N ALA A 196 -10.68 -5.21 12.95
CA ALA A 196 -11.73 -4.34 12.41
C ALA A 196 -11.17 -3.11 11.66
N ALA A 197 -10.01 -2.59 12.08
CA ALA A 197 -9.33 -1.50 11.39
C ALA A 197 -8.71 -1.96 10.05
N THR A 198 -8.25 -3.20 9.95
CA THR A 198 -7.76 -3.79 8.70
C THR A 198 -8.90 -4.12 7.75
N ASP A 199 -10.01 -4.70 8.25
CA ASP A 199 -11.17 -5.15 7.46
C ASP A 199 -11.90 -4.03 6.68
N VAL A 200 -11.68 -2.77 7.03
CA VAL A 200 -12.32 -1.61 6.36
C VAL A 200 -11.44 -0.95 5.31
N VAL A 201 -10.21 -1.44 5.12
CA VAL A 201 -9.28 -0.98 4.10
C VAL A 201 -9.58 -1.74 2.81
N GLU A 202 -9.69 -1.02 1.69
CA GLU A 202 -10.04 -1.59 0.37
C GLU A 202 -8.96 -2.56 -0.13
N GLU A 203 -7.69 -2.13 -0.08
CA GLU A 203 -6.53 -2.94 -0.43
C GLU A 203 -5.55 -2.96 0.75
N PRO A 204 -5.83 -3.79 1.77
CA PRO A 204 -4.98 -3.87 2.95
C PRO A 204 -3.68 -4.59 2.58
N ASP A 205 -2.55 -3.93 2.84
CA ASP A 205 -1.23 -4.56 2.77
C ASP A 205 -1.05 -5.51 3.98
N VAL A 206 -1.44 -6.77 3.78
CA VAL A 206 -1.40 -7.84 4.79
C VAL A 206 -0.68 -9.07 4.26
N SER A 207 -0.21 -9.93 5.17
CA SER A 207 0.38 -11.21 4.78
C SER A 207 -0.66 -12.16 4.17
N GLU A 208 -0.21 -13.14 3.37
CA GLU A 208 -1.07 -14.25 2.89
C GLU A 208 -1.70 -15.04 4.06
N ASP A 209 -1.02 -15.10 5.21
CA ASP A 209 -1.49 -15.82 6.39
C ASP A 209 -2.63 -15.05 7.08
N TYR A 210 -2.71 -13.73 6.92
CA TYR A 210 -3.78 -12.92 7.48
C TYR A 210 -5.15 -13.44 7.04
N ALA A 211 -5.42 -13.44 5.74
CA ALA A 211 -6.69 -13.90 5.18
C ALA A 211 -6.94 -15.38 5.54
N ARG A 212 -5.89 -16.20 5.50
CA ARG A 212 -5.96 -17.63 5.84
C ARG A 212 -6.45 -17.88 7.27
N PHE A 213 -5.97 -17.11 8.25
CA PHE A 213 -6.26 -17.34 9.67
C PHE A 213 -7.28 -16.35 10.26
N HIS A 214 -7.77 -15.39 9.48
CA HIS A 214 -8.70 -14.34 9.89
C HIS A 214 -9.94 -14.86 10.63
N ALA A 215 -10.71 -15.75 9.98
CA ALA A 215 -11.93 -16.30 10.55
C ALA A 215 -11.69 -17.10 11.84
N LEU A 216 -10.56 -17.81 11.93
CA LEU A 216 -10.14 -18.51 13.15
C LEU A 216 -9.77 -17.52 14.26
N ALA A 217 -9.02 -16.47 13.94
CA ALA A 217 -8.67 -15.41 14.88
C ALA A 217 -9.95 -14.79 15.48
N LEU A 218 -10.90 -14.37 14.65
CA LEU A 218 -12.21 -13.85 15.08
C LEU A 218 -12.95 -14.84 16.00
N ALA A 219 -12.94 -16.13 15.69
CA ALA A 219 -13.58 -17.14 16.52
C ALA A 219 -12.89 -17.34 17.87
N TRP A 220 -11.56 -17.32 17.91
CA TRP A 220 -10.80 -17.50 19.14
C TRP A 220 -10.86 -16.28 20.05
N ILE A 221 -10.80 -15.05 19.50
CA ILE A 221 -10.90 -13.84 20.32
C ILE A 221 -12.27 -13.69 20.99
N ARG A 222 -13.35 -14.22 20.38
CA ARG A 222 -14.68 -14.30 21.03
C ARG A 222 -14.69 -15.11 22.32
N THR A 223 -13.68 -15.94 22.57
CA THR A 223 -13.51 -16.71 23.81
C THR A 223 -12.80 -15.93 24.92
N LEU A 224 -12.14 -14.81 24.57
CA LEU A 224 -11.50 -13.93 25.53
C LEU A 224 -12.55 -13.23 26.41
N PRO A 225 -12.19 -12.79 27.63
CA PRO A 225 -13.06 -11.94 28.44
C PRO A 225 -13.41 -10.64 27.69
N ALA A 226 -14.48 -9.97 28.11
CA ALA A 226 -14.93 -8.74 27.45
C ALA A 226 -13.76 -7.75 27.25
N PRO A 227 -13.63 -7.15 26.06
CA PRO A 227 -12.48 -6.30 25.74
C PRO A 227 -12.46 -5.07 26.67
N GLU A 228 -11.25 -4.60 26.98
CA GLU A 228 -11.11 -3.25 27.55
C GLU A 228 -11.73 -2.22 26.60
N PRO A 229 -12.30 -1.11 27.10
CA PRO A 229 -12.78 -0.05 26.23
C PRO A 229 -11.60 0.53 25.45
N SER A 230 -11.79 0.71 24.14
CA SER A 230 -10.86 1.45 23.31
C SER A 230 -10.67 2.87 23.88
N PRO A 231 -9.45 3.42 23.85
CA PRO A 231 -9.18 4.75 24.37
C PRO A 231 -10.04 5.78 23.63
N GLU A 232 -10.68 6.69 24.37
CA GLU A 232 -11.39 7.82 23.75
C GLU A 232 -10.36 8.76 23.12
N VAL A 233 -10.40 8.84 21.80
CA VAL A 233 -9.58 9.76 21.02
C VAL A 233 -10.26 11.13 21.00
N THR A 234 -9.52 12.17 21.40
CA THR A 234 -9.99 13.56 21.30
C THR A 234 -9.13 14.28 20.28
N GLU A 235 -9.76 14.83 19.24
CA GLU A 235 -9.10 15.68 18.26
C GLU A 235 -8.40 16.86 18.93
N TRP A 236 -7.14 17.09 18.55
CA TRP A 236 -6.38 18.22 19.05
C TRP A 236 -6.87 19.52 18.41
N PRO A 237 -7.32 20.50 19.21
CA PRO A 237 -7.66 21.82 18.69
C PRO A 237 -6.45 22.48 18.03
N GLU A 238 -6.71 23.34 17.04
CA GLU A 238 -5.69 24.11 16.32
C GLU A 238 -4.68 24.80 17.25
N GLN A 239 -5.18 25.40 18.33
CA GLN A 239 -4.34 26.05 19.34
C GLN A 239 -3.31 25.10 19.97
N VAL A 240 -3.69 23.84 20.24
CA VAL A 240 -2.78 22.85 20.83
C VAL A 240 -1.70 22.46 19.83
N ARG A 241 -2.07 22.30 18.56
CA ARG A 241 -1.13 22.00 17.48
C ARG A 241 -0.12 23.15 17.30
N GLU A 242 -0.58 24.40 17.29
CA GLU A 242 0.28 25.60 17.24
C GLU A 242 1.22 25.70 18.47
N GLU A 243 0.72 25.40 19.67
CA GLU A 243 1.52 25.40 20.91
C GLU A 243 2.65 24.36 20.85
N VAL A 244 2.40 23.19 20.26
CA VAL A 244 3.42 22.16 20.05
C VAL A 244 4.49 22.61 19.06
N VAL A 245 4.10 23.17 17.92
CA VAL A 245 5.06 23.73 16.95
C VAL A 245 5.92 24.80 17.60
N ALA A 246 5.30 25.68 18.41
CA ALA A 246 6.02 26.72 19.15
C ALA A 246 7.00 26.16 20.20
N ASP A 247 6.62 25.08 20.91
CA ASP A 247 7.50 24.39 21.87
C ASP A 247 8.71 23.75 21.16
N PHE A 248 8.48 23.13 20.00
CA PHE A 248 9.53 22.52 19.19
C PHE A 248 10.54 23.55 18.68
N VAL A 249 10.11 24.59 17.97
CA VAL A 249 11.04 25.62 17.44
C VAL A 249 11.69 26.42 18.58
N GLY A 250 11.00 26.56 19.72
CA GLY A 250 11.51 27.18 20.94
C GLY A 250 12.58 26.37 21.67
N SER A 251 12.79 25.09 21.32
CA SER A 251 13.79 24.21 21.93
C SER A 251 15.24 24.63 21.62
N GLY A 252 15.45 25.38 20.53
CA GLY A 252 16.77 25.78 20.05
C GLY A 252 17.54 24.68 19.31
N LEU A 253 16.88 23.57 18.95
CA LEU A 253 17.46 22.51 18.12
C LEU A 253 17.51 22.88 16.63
N VAL A 254 16.63 23.80 16.21
CA VAL A 254 16.48 24.26 14.82
C VAL A 254 16.38 25.79 14.78
N GLU A 255 16.62 26.39 13.61
CA GLU A 255 16.35 27.81 13.40
C GLU A 255 14.84 28.04 13.25
N ASP A 256 14.35 29.14 13.84
CA ASP A 256 12.94 29.51 13.78
C ASP A 256 12.61 30.21 12.45
N THR A 257 12.33 29.42 11.42
CA THR A 257 11.94 29.88 10.08
C THR A 257 10.49 29.49 9.74
N GLU A 258 9.94 30.09 8.69
CA GLU A 258 8.62 29.72 8.18
C GLU A 258 8.59 28.27 7.66
N ALA A 259 9.62 27.84 6.93
CA ALA A 259 9.77 26.47 6.43
C ALA A 259 9.90 25.43 7.56
N THR A 260 10.70 25.70 8.60
CA THR A 260 10.82 24.79 9.75
C THR A 260 9.49 24.68 10.52
N ARG A 261 8.75 25.79 10.67
CA ARG A 261 7.41 25.76 11.28
C ARG A 261 6.41 24.99 10.42
N PHE A 262 6.54 25.05 9.11
CA PHE A 262 5.71 24.31 8.17
C PHE A 262 5.90 22.80 8.32
N TYR A 263 7.14 22.27 8.27
CA TYR A 263 7.37 20.83 8.47
C TYR A 263 6.99 20.36 9.87
N ALA A 264 7.28 21.17 10.90
CA ALA A 264 6.84 20.87 12.26
C ALA A 264 5.30 20.76 12.34
N ARG A 265 4.58 21.58 11.57
CA ARG A 265 3.13 21.51 11.51
C ARG A 265 2.66 20.26 10.79
N LEU A 266 3.25 19.92 9.65
CA LEU A 266 2.95 18.68 8.92
C LEU A 266 3.16 17.44 9.79
N LEU A 267 4.25 17.38 10.55
CA LEU A 267 4.53 16.28 11.49
C LEU A 267 3.46 16.16 12.59
N VAL A 268 2.97 17.28 13.12
CA VAL A 268 1.87 17.29 14.10
C VAL A 268 0.56 16.83 13.46
N ASP A 269 0.25 17.32 12.26
CA ASP A 269 -0.98 16.99 11.55
C ASP A 269 -1.00 15.51 11.17
N HIS A 270 0.07 15.00 10.56
CA HIS A 270 0.25 13.59 10.24
C HIS A 270 0.06 12.73 11.50
N GLY A 271 0.72 13.06 12.61
CA GLY A 271 0.53 12.32 13.86
C GLY A 271 -0.89 12.38 14.42
N CYS A 272 -1.60 13.50 14.25
CA CYS A 272 -3.01 13.62 14.65
C CYS A 272 -3.96 12.83 13.74
N GLU A 273 -3.58 12.57 12.50
CA GLU A 273 -4.39 11.84 11.53
C GLU A 273 -4.17 10.33 11.66
N THR A 274 -2.90 9.91 11.72
CA THR A 274 -2.53 8.49 11.71
C THR A 274 -2.57 7.85 13.10
N GLU A 275 -2.30 8.63 14.15
CA GLU A 275 -2.25 8.11 15.52
C GLU A 275 -2.78 9.13 16.56
N PRO A 276 -4.08 9.44 16.51
CA PRO A 276 -4.65 10.53 17.32
C PRO A 276 -4.62 10.27 18.84
N GLY A 277 -4.40 9.02 19.26
CA GLY A 277 -4.18 8.65 20.67
C GLY A 277 -2.79 9.04 21.21
N SER A 278 -1.80 9.17 20.33
CA SER A 278 -0.44 9.61 20.68
C SER A 278 0.23 10.39 19.55
N PRO A 279 -0.28 11.61 19.20
CA PRO A 279 0.16 12.32 17.99
C PRO A 279 1.66 12.61 17.91
N LEU A 280 2.34 12.75 19.06
CA LEU A 280 3.77 13.07 19.13
C LEU A 280 4.67 11.85 19.34
N ARG A 281 4.13 10.62 19.23
CA ARG A 281 4.96 9.41 19.18
C ARG A 281 5.90 9.52 17.99
N VAL A 282 7.16 9.12 18.19
CA VAL A 282 8.18 9.06 17.14
C VAL A 282 8.81 7.69 17.11
N GLY A 283 8.96 7.16 15.90
CA GLY A 283 9.57 5.88 15.60
C GLY A 283 9.96 5.81 14.12
N PRO A 284 10.86 4.90 13.74
CA PRO A 284 11.35 4.82 12.37
C PRO A 284 10.23 4.65 11.34
N GLU A 285 9.31 3.72 11.56
CA GLU A 285 8.25 3.38 10.59
C GLU A 285 7.23 4.51 10.43
N LYS A 286 6.96 5.26 11.51
CA LYS A 286 6.12 6.45 11.44
C LYS A 286 6.78 7.58 10.64
N LEU A 287 8.10 7.71 10.73
CA LEU A 287 8.84 8.72 9.98
C LEU A 287 8.94 8.37 8.50
N ALA A 288 9.14 7.09 8.17
CA ALA A 288 9.09 6.61 6.80
C ALA A 288 7.73 6.95 6.16
N ARG A 289 6.61 6.58 6.80
CA ARG A 289 5.27 6.93 6.32
C ARG A 289 5.00 8.43 6.23
N PHE A 290 5.59 9.22 7.12
CA PHE A 290 5.50 10.67 7.01
C PHE A 290 6.19 11.17 5.74
N LEU A 291 7.41 10.70 5.45
CA LEU A 291 8.14 11.06 4.24
C LEU A 291 7.39 10.59 2.98
N GLU A 292 6.88 9.36 2.96
CA GLU A 292 6.01 8.86 1.88
C GLU A 292 4.80 9.79 1.65
N SER A 293 4.13 10.22 2.74
CA SER A 293 2.99 11.15 2.63
C SER A 293 3.35 12.54 2.10
N LEU A 294 4.63 12.93 2.14
CA LEU A 294 5.09 14.16 1.50
C LEU A 294 5.19 14.02 -0.02
N LEU A 295 5.57 12.84 -0.52
CA LEU A 295 5.63 12.54 -1.97
C LEU A 295 4.25 12.59 -2.60
N ASP A 296 3.23 12.13 -1.89
CA ASP A 296 1.82 12.18 -2.33
C ASP A 296 1.21 13.60 -2.24
N GLY A 297 1.92 14.54 -1.60
CA GLY A 297 1.42 15.88 -1.31
C GLY A 297 1.68 16.87 -2.43
N GLU A 298 0.64 17.64 -2.80
CA GLU A 298 0.78 18.78 -3.72
C GLU A 298 1.35 20.01 -2.98
N PHE A 299 2.67 20.07 -2.83
CA PHE A 299 3.36 21.22 -2.23
C PHE A 299 4.24 21.97 -3.25
N GLU A 300 4.10 23.29 -3.34
CA GLU A 300 5.09 24.13 -4.02
C GLU A 300 6.28 24.34 -3.07
N VAL A 301 7.35 23.56 -3.26
CA VAL A 301 8.57 23.63 -2.46
C VAL A 301 9.56 24.55 -3.18
N ASP A 302 10.04 25.59 -2.50
CA ASP A 302 11.19 26.37 -2.96
C ASP A 302 12.48 25.93 -2.23
N GLU A 303 13.64 26.42 -2.68
CA GLU A 303 14.96 26.07 -2.09
C GLU A 303 15.00 26.24 -0.55
N ALA A 304 14.23 27.19 0.01
CA ALA A 304 14.18 27.42 1.45
C ALA A 304 13.37 26.35 2.19
N TYR A 305 12.41 25.70 1.53
CA TYR A 305 11.66 24.57 2.08
C TYR A 305 12.46 23.26 1.89
N GLU A 306 13.03 23.00 0.71
CA GLU A 306 13.88 21.81 0.47
C GLU A 306 15.02 21.73 1.51
N SER A 307 15.77 22.82 1.67
CA SER A 307 16.90 22.87 2.61
C SER A 307 16.49 22.83 4.09
N ALA A 308 15.21 23.01 4.41
CA ALA A 308 14.69 22.99 5.77
C ALA A 308 14.18 21.61 6.22
N LEU A 309 13.90 20.68 5.31
CA LEU A 309 13.33 19.36 5.63
C LEU A 309 14.25 18.55 6.55
N GLU A 310 15.46 18.23 6.10
CA GLU A 310 16.45 17.45 6.86
C GLU A 310 16.69 18.02 8.28
N PRO A 311 17.06 19.31 8.46
CA PRO A 311 17.30 19.84 9.80
C PRO A 311 16.01 19.90 10.64
N ALA A 312 14.83 20.12 10.04
CA ALA A 312 13.57 20.09 10.76
C ALA A 312 13.24 18.69 11.29
N LEU A 313 13.40 17.64 10.48
CA LEU A 313 13.12 16.25 10.88
C LEU A 313 14.11 15.76 11.93
N LEU A 314 15.41 15.94 11.73
CA LEU A 314 16.43 15.55 12.72
C LEU A 314 16.24 16.30 14.05
N GLY A 315 15.89 17.59 13.97
CA GLY A 315 15.52 18.39 15.12
C GLY A 315 14.27 17.86 15.83
N TRP A 316 13.21 17.56 15.07
CA TRP A 316 11.94 17.05 15.58
C TRP A 316 12.12 15.72 16.30
N VAL A 317 12.80 14.78 15.66
CA VAL A 317 13.13 13.47 16.22
C VAL A 317 13.89 13.61 17.53
N THR A 318 14.93 14.46 17.55
CA THR A 318 15.72 14.72 18.77
C THR A 318 14.84 15.27 19.90
N TRP A 319 13.96 16.21 19.58
CA TRP A 319 13.04 16.87 20.53
C TRP A 319 11.98 15.90 21.06
N ALA A 320 11.25 15.23 20.17
CA ALA A 320 10.15 14.34 20.51
C ALA A 320 10.65 13.09 21.25
N ALA A 321 11.76 12.49 20.82
CA ALA A 321 12.37 11.35 21.52
C ALA A 321 12.83 11.72 22.94
N GLY A 322 13.39 12.92 23.11
CA GLY A 322 13.75 13.44 24.43
C GLY A 322 12.53 13.69 25.33
N ARG A 323 11.43 14.19 24.74
CA ARG A 323 10.15 14.41 25.44
C ARG A 323 9.50 13.09 25.87
N ALA A 324 9.53 12.08 24.99
CA ALA A 324 9.00 10.74 25.26
C ALA A 324 9.84 9.97 26.30
N GLY A 325 11.09 10.42 26.55
CA GLY A 325 12.00 9.77 27.49
C GLY A 325 12.57 8.46 26.94
N LEU A 326 12.74 8.36 25.62
CA LEU A 326 13.30 7.18 24.98
C LEU A 326 14.73 6.89 25.49
N PRO A 327 15.13 5.61 25.62
CA PRO A 327 16.49 5.23 25.96
C PRO A 327 17.51 5.83 24.98
N GLU A 328 18.73 6.11 25.46
CA GLU A 328 19.75 6.73 24.59
C GLU A 328 20.07 5.88 23.36
N ALA A 329 20.11 4.56 23.49
CA ALA A 329 20.31 3.65 22.35
C ALA A 329 19.20 3.79 21.31
N ALA A 330 17.94 3.91 21.75
CA ALA A 330 16.79 4.15 20.87
C ALA A 330 16.87 5.51 20.18
N ARG A 331 17.30 6.55 20.89
CA ARG A 331 17.49 7.89 20.30
C ARG A 331 18.56 7.90 19.22
N VAL A 332 19.66 7.17 19.42
CA VAL A 332 20.72 7.00 18.41
C VAL A 332 20.19 6.23 17.21
N ALA A 333 19.57 5.07 17.43
CA ALA A 333 19.01 4.25 16.35
C ALA A 333 17.97 5.02 15.52
N LEU A 334 17.06 5.76 16.18
CA LEU A 334 16.06 6.55 15.50
C LEU A 334 16.68 7.66 14.63
N LEU A 335 17.73 8.35 15.12
CA LEU A 335 18.43 9.35 14.33
C LEU A 335 19.20 8.74 13.15
N GLU A 336 19.81 7.57 13.33
CA GLU A 336 20.47 6.82 12.25
C GLU A 336 19.45 6.46 11.16
N SER A 337 18.33 5.81 11.52
CA SER A 337 17.26 5.48 10.57
C SER A 337 16.66 6.72 9.90
N THR A 338 16.44 7.81 10.65
CA THR A 338 15.93 9.07 10.06
C THR A 338 16.88 9.64 9.02
N THR A 339 18.19 9.53 9.26
CA THR A 339 19.20 10.01 8.30
C THR A 339 19.19 9.16 7.05
N GLU A 340 19.11 7.83 7.20
CA GLU A 340 19.01 6.89 6.07
C GLU A 340 17.75 7.18 5.23
N PHE A 341 16.58 7.34 5.85
CA PHE A 341 15.34 7.66 5.12
C PHE A 341 15.40 9.02 4.42
N LEU A 342 16.05 10.02 5.00
CA LEU A 342 16.24 11.31 4.34
C LEU A 342 17.18 11.21 3.13
N GLU A 343 18.21 10.36 3.19
CA GLU A 343 19.09 10.09 2.05
C GLU A 343 18.35 9.34 0.93
N GLU A 344 17.45 8.41 1.27
CA GLU A 344 16.58 7.72 0.32
C GLU A 344 15.54 8.66 -0.29
N PHE A 345 14.83 9.44 0.55
CA PHE A 345 13.84 10.40 0.11
C PHE A 345 14.41 11.46 -0.85
N ALA A 346 15.63 11.95 -0.59
CA ALA A 346 16.30 12.88 -1.49
C ALA A 346 16.63 12.23 -2.86
N GLN A 347 16.93 10.92 -2.88
CA GLN A 347 17.13 10.18 -4.13
C GLN A 347 15.81 10.00 -4.90
N ASP A 348 14.69 9.84 -4.20
CA ASP A 348 13.37 9.73 -4.83
C ASP A 348 12.90 11.07 -5.42
N GLU A 349 13.19 12.20 -4.78
CA GLU A 349 13.02 13.56 -5.36
C GLU A 349 13.96 13.78 -6.55
N ASP A 350 15.20 13.27 -6.47
CA ASP A 350 16.15 13.23 -7.59
C ASP A 350 15.75 12.19 -8.67
N SER A 351 14.73 11.34 -8.46
CA SER A 351 14.35 10.29 -9.43
C SER A 351 13.83 10.88 -10.73
N ALA A 352 13.17 12.04 -10.72
CA ALA A 352 12.79 12.72 -11.96
C ALA A 352 14.04 13.17 -12.72
N LEU A 353 15.10 13.60 -12.05
CA LEU A 353 16.37 13.90 -12.71
C LEU A 353 17.04 12.63 -13.22
N ASP A 354 17.10 11.54 -12.46
CA ASP A 354 17.72 10.29 -12.89
C ASP A 354 16.95 9.55 -14.01
N VAL A 355 15.62 9.67 -14.04
CA VAL A 355 14.75 9.09 -15.06
C VAL A 355 14.84 9.87 -16.37
N TYR A 356 14.82 11.19 -16.29
CA TYR A 356 14.79 12.05 -17.48
C TYR A 356 16.18 12.44 -17.97
N PHE A 357 17.26 12.17 -17.23
CA PHE A 357 18.63 12.51 -17.60
C PHE A 357 19.55 11.28 -17.46
N ASP A 358 20.32 10.94 -18.50
CA ASP A 358 21.27 9.82 -18.47
C ASP A 358 22.63 10.17 -17.82
N GLY A 359 22.71 11.35 -17.18
CA GLY A 359 23.92 11.88 -16.54
C GLY A 359 25.03 12.34 -17.49
N SER A 360 24.86 12.26 -18.82
CA SER A 360 25.91 12.59 -19.80
C SER A 360 25.91 14.05 -20.27
N GLU A 361 24.90 14.83 -19.88
CA GLU A 361 24.53 16.09 -20.52
C GLU A 361 25.27 17.32 -19.94
N GLY A 362 25.90 17.17 -18.77
CA GLY A 362 26.84 18.15 -18.22
C GLY A 362 26.25 19.54 -17.95
N ILE A 363 24.95 19.62 -17.63
CA ILE A 363 24.28 20.86 -17.25
C ILE A 363 24.68 21.22 -15.81
N GLU A 364 25.44 22.30 -15.65
CA GLU A 364 25.94 22.76 -14.34
C GLU A 364 25.06 23.86 -13.71
N ASP A 365 24.20 24.53 -14.49
CA ASP A 365 23.33 25.62 -14.03
C ASP A 365 21.96 25.06 -13.58
N PRO A 366 21.57 25.21 -12.29
CA PRO A 366 20.29 24.72 -11.78
C PRO A 366 19.07 25.26 -12.52
N ALA A 367 19.12 26.50 -13.03
CA ALA A 367 17.99 27.08 -13.76
C ALA A 367 17.83 26.44 -15.16
N GLU A 368 18.93 26.11 -15.82
CA GLU A 368 18.91 25.40 -17.10
C GLU A 368 18.49 23.94 -16.93
N LEU A 369 18.85 23.32 -15.79
CA LEU A 369 18.44 21.95 -15.45
C LEU A 369 16.92 21.85 -15.20
N ALA A 370 16.36 22.78 -14.42
CA ALA A 370 14.92 22.83 -14.14
C ALA A 370 14.09 23.05 -15.43
N GLU A 371 14.53 23.97 -16.31
CA GLU A 371 13.86 24.18 -17.60
C GLU A 371 13.95 22.95 -18.52
N ALA A 372 15.08 22.24 -18.52
CA ALA A 372 15.23 21.00 -19.26
C ALA A 372 14.34 19.88 -18.73
N LEU A 373 14.19 19.75 -17.41
CA LEU A 373 13.31 18.77 -16.78
C LEU A 373 11.84 19.06 -17.12
N GLU A 374 11.39 20.31 -16.95
CA GLU A 374 10.03 20.74 -17.29
C GLU A 374 9.68 20.41 -18.75
N ARG A 375 10.61 20.70 -19.67
CA ARG A 375 10.44 20.41 -21.10
C ARG A 375 10.35 18.91 -21.39
N ARG A 376 11.17 18.09 -20.72
CA ARG A 376 11.20 16.62 -20.93
C ARG A 376 9.99 15.93 -20.32
N MET A 377 9.52 16.38 -19.16
CA MET A 377 8.26 15.91 -18.57
C MET A 377 7.06 16.33 -19.41
N PHE A 378 7.06 17.53 -20.01
CA PHE A 378 6.03 17.90 -20.97
C PHE A 378 6.04 16.98 -22.21
N ALA A 379 7.23 16.65 -22.72
CA ALA A 379 7.38 15.76 -23.87
C ALA A 379 6.89 14.34 -23.57
N VAL A 380 7.25 13.81 -22.39
CA VAL A 380 6.99 12.45 -21.94
C VAL A 380 6.52 12.51 -20.48
N PRO A 381 5.22 12.53 -20.19
CA PRO A 381 4.70 12.80 -18.84
C PRO A 381 4.69 11.57 -17.91
N THR A 382 4.94 10.38 -18.45
CA THR A 382 4.92 9.11 -17.70
C THR A 382 6.02 8.18 -18.19
N VAL A 383 6.53 7.33 -17.29
CA VAL A 383 7.44 6.22 -17.58
C VAL A 383 6.72 4.89 -17.75
N TYR A 384 5.43 4.84 -17.42
CA TYR A 384 4.59 3.65 -17.56
C TYR A 384 3.73 3.75 -18.81
N THR A 385 3.63 2.64 -19.53
CA THR A 385 2.74 2.54 -20.68
C THR A 385 2.26 1.11 -20.93
N GLU A 386 1.11 0.98 -21.57
CA GLU A 386 0.55 -0.31 -21.97
C GLU A 386 0.76 -0.48 -23.49
N ILE A 387 1.29 -1.64 -23.92
CA ILE A 387 1.38 -1.99 -25.33
C ILE A 387 0.86 -3.42 -25.52
N GLY A 388 -0.33 -3.54 -26.13
CA GLY A 388 -1.02 -4.83 -26.21
C GLY A 388 -1.69 -5.19 -24.89
N ASP A 389 -1.29 -6.32 -24.28
CA ASP A 389 -1.76 -6.76 -22.95
C ASP A 389 -0.61 -6.70 -21.91
N GLU A 390 0.47 -5.97 -22.20
CA GLU A 390 1.66 -5.87 -21.34
C GLU A 390 1.82 -4.42 -20.83
N GLU A 391 1.87 -4.27 -19.50
CA GLU A 391 2.29 -3.04 -18.83
C GLU A 391 3.82 -2.97 -18.77
N LEU A 392 4.39 -1.87 -19.22
CA LEU A 392 5.82 -1.66 -19.32
C LEU A 392 6.22 -0.38 -18.60
N GLU A 393 7.26 -0.48 -17.77
CA GLU A 393 8.03 0.64 -17.25
C GLU A 393 9.25 0.86 -18.16
N LEU A 394 9.44 2.09 -18.64
CA LEU A 394 10.37 2.43 -19.71
C LEU A 394 11.18 3.67 -19.36
N GLU A 395 12.46 3.66 -19.72
CA GLU A 395 13.39 4.77 -19.47
C GLU A 395 13.27 5.85 -20.56
N PRO A 396 12.76 7.07 -20.27
CA PRO A 396 12.60 8.12 -21.27
C PRO A 396 13.93 8.64 -21.83
N ALA A 397 15.03 8.49 -21.09
CA ALA A 397 16.37 8.87 -21.56
C ALA A 397 16.86 7.99 -22.72
N ASP A 398 16.41 6.73 -22.82
CA ASP A 398 16.68 5.85 -23.94
C ASP A 398 15.76 6.19 -25.14
N PRO A 399 16.30 6.60 -26.31
CA PRO A 399 15.48 6.96 -27.47
C PRO A 399 14.57 5.84 -27.99
N GLU A 400 14.97 4.56 -27.86
CA GLU A 400 14.14 3.43 -28.31
C GLU A 400 12.95 3.22 -27.38
N GLN A 401 13.17 3.35 -26.06
CA GLN A 401 12.13 3.21 -25.05
C GLN A 401 11.21 4.44 -25.00
N ARG A 402 11.76 5.64 -25.15
CA ARG A 402 10.96 6.87 -25.31
C ARG A 402 9.98 6.79 -26.47
N ARG A 403 10.38 6.16 -27.57
CA ARG A 403 9.48 5.93 -28.71
C ARG A 403 8.33 4.97 -28.35
N LEU A 404 8.56 3.97 -27.50
CA LEU A 404 7.52 3.07 -27.01
C LEU A 404 6.52 3.82 -26.12
N LEU A 405 6.97 4.75 -25.27
CA LEU A 405 6.10 5.63 -24.48
C LEU A 405 5.16 6.45 -25.38
N VAL A 406 5.67 7.01 -26.48
CA VAL A 406 4.83 7.73 -27.47
C VAL A 406 3.84 6.81 -28.18
N ILE A 407 4.19 5.55 -28.42
CA ILE A 407 3.29 4.56 -29.02
C ILE A 407 2.16 4.20 -28.06
N GLY A 408 2.48 4.01 -26.78
CA GLY A 408 1.51 3.62 -25.77
C GLY A 408 0.47 4.70 -25.44
N GLU A 409 0.78 6.00 -25.66
CA GLU A 409 -0.22 7.09 -25.63
C GLU A 409 -1.33 6.93 -26.71
N HIS A 410 -1.18 6.00 -27.67
CA HIS A 410 -2.10 5.80 -28.78
C HIS A 410 -2.59 4.34 -28.90
N PRO A 411 -3.46 3.88 -27.98
CA PRO A 411 -4.01 2.53 -28.01
C PRO A 411 -4.77 2.21 -29.31
N GLU A 412 -5.32 3.22 -29.99
CA GLU A 412 -5.99 3.07 -31.28
C GLU A 412 -5.07 2.55 -32.41
N TYR A 413 -3.74 2.61 -32.22
CA TYR A 413 -2.76 2.13 -33.19
C TYR A 413 -2.12 0.79 -32.82
N HIS A 414 -2.38 0.24 -31.62
CA HIS A 414 -1.74 -0.99 -31.15
C HIS A 414 -2.08 -2.22 -32.01
N GLU A 415 -3.35 -2.41 -32.38
CA GLU A 415 -3.76 -3.48 -33.30
C GLU A 415 -3.11 -3.33 -34.68
N ALA A 416 -3.04 -2.10 -35.20
CA ALA A 416 -2.52 -1.81 -36.54
C ALA A 416 -0.99 -1.93 -36.60
N LEU A 417 -0.28 -1.65 -35.50
CA LEU A 417 1.17 -1.86 -35.37
C LEU A 417 1.58 -3.33 -35.36
N ALA A 418 0.66 -4.23 -34.96
CA ALA A 418 0.86 -5.68 -34.97
C ALA A 418 0.60 -6.34 -36.35
N GLU A 419 0.01 -5.62 -37.30
CA GLU A 419 -0.26 -6.11 -38.66
C GLU A 419 0.97 -5.99 -39.59
N GLU A 420 1.12 -6.89 -40.57
CA GLU A 420 2.22 -6.87 -41.56
C GLU A 420 2.23 -5.61 -42.46
N THR A 421 1.17 -4.80 -42.45
CA THR A 421 1.03 -3.58 -43.25
C THR A 421 0.51 -2.40 -42.42
N PHE A 422 1.34 -1.87 -41.51
CA PHE A 422 1.12 -0.55 -40.91
C PHE A 422 1.63 0.53 -41.86
N ASP A 423 0.75 1.05 -42.73
CA ASP A 423 1.05 2.09 -43.74
C ASP A 423 -0.05 3.17 -43.77
N GLY A 424 0.29 4.40 -44.15
CA GLY A 424 -0.67 5.50 -44.39
C GLY A 424 -0.64 6.64 -43.35
N GLU A 425 -1.75 7.38 -43.27
CA GLU A 425 -1.90 8.60 -42.46
C GLU A 425 -1.68 8.40 -40.95
N PRO A 426 -2.17 7.32 -40.31
CA PRO A 426 -1.91 7.06 -38.88
C PRO A 426 -0.42 6.87 -38.56
N ARG A 427 0.31 6.12 -39.41
CA ARG A 427 1.75 5.91 -39.27
C ARG A 427 2.52 7.22 -39.39
N MET A 428 2.13 8.06 -40.35
CA MET A 428 2.74 9.37 -40.54
C MET A 428 2.51 10.26 -39.31
N ARG A 429 1.28 10.28 -38.76
CA ARG A 429 0.95 11.06 -37.58
C ARG A 429 1.75 10.63 -36.35
N LEU A 430 1.88 9.33 -36.12
CA LEU A 430 2.69 8.79 -35.03
C LEU A 430 4.18 9.15 -35.20
N ALA A 431 4.72 9.04 -36.42
CA ALA A 431 6.10 9.45 -36.69
C ALA A 431 6.34 10.95 -36.44
N LEU A 432 5.37 11.80 -36.79
CA LEU A 432 5.41 13.23 -36.50
C LEU A 432 5.35 13.51 -34.99
N LYS A 433 4.50 12.80 -34.24
CA LYS A 433 4.45 12.91 -32.77
C LYS A 433 5.78 12.52 -32.12
N THR A 434 6.36 11.38 -32.52
CA THR A 434 7.71 10.99 -32.06
C THR A 434 8.74 12.07 -32.39
N THR A 435 8.66 12.67 -33.58
CA THR A 435 9.56 13.78 -33.97
C THR A 435 9.39 14.99 -33.05
N ILE A 436 8.17 15.40 -32.70
CA ILE A 436 7.93 16.51 -31.76
C ILE A 436 8.48 16.17 -30.37
N VAL A 437 8.29 14.94 -29.89
CA VAL A 437 8.86 14.49 -28.61
C VAL A 437 10.38 14.56 -28.64
N ASP A 438 11.05 14.12 -29.71
CA ASP A 438 12.50 14.21 -29.82
C ASP A 438 13.00 15.66 -29.94
N GLN A 439 12.26 16.54 -30.64
CA GLN A 439 12.58 17.97 -30.72
C GLN A 439 12.48 18.66 -29.36
N LEU A 440 11.43 18.34 -28.58
CA LEU A 440 11.29 18.81 -27.20
C LEU A 440 12.37 18.21 -26.30
N TRP A 441 12.70 16.93 -26.45
CA TRP A 441 13.75 16.29 -25.66
C TRP A 441 15.10 16.96 -25.84
N ALA A 442 15.48 17.24 -27.09
CA ALA A 442 16.77 17.80 -27.48
C ALA A 442 16.84 19.34 -27.46
N ASP A 443 15.71 20.04 -27.29
CA ASP A 443 15.57 21.49 -27.53
C ASP A 443 15.91 21.96 -28.95
N GLU A 444 15.71 21.09 -29.94
CA GLU A 444 16.13 21.36 -31.31
C GLU A 444 14.99 21.14 -32.29
N PRO A 445 14.32 22.21 -32.80
CA PRO A 445 14.58 23.62 -32.52
C PRO A 445 13.91 24.13 -31.22
N ALA A 446 14.58 25.03 -30.49
CA ALA A 446 14.09 25.61 -29.22
C ALA A 446 12.73 26.34 -29.38
N GLU A 447 12.41 26.79 -30.59
CA GLU A 447 11.13 27.39 -30.93
C GLU A 447 9.92 26.45 -30.66
N VAL A 448 10.13 25.12 -30.61
CA VAL A 448 9.08 24.16 -30.25
C VAL A 448 8.68 24.34 -28.78
N TRP A 449 9.65 24.36 -27.87
CA TRP A 449 9.39 24.58 -26.44
C TRP A 449 8.82 25.98 -26.17
N GLN A 450 9.33 26.99 -26.88
CA GLN A 450 8.77 28.34 -26.77
C GLN A 450 7.32 28.43 -27.25
N ALA A 451 6.95 27.67 -28.29
CA ALA A 451 5.56 27.57 -28.73
C ALA A 451 4.69 26.85 -27.70
N VAL A 452 5.16 25.75 -27.11
CA VAL A 452 4.48 25.07 -25.99
C VAL A 452 4.16 26.05 -24.87
N ARG A 453 5.17 26.77 -24.35
CA ARG A 453 4.98 27.73 -23.25
C ARG A 453 3.92 28.78 -23.55
N ARG A 454 3.95 29.36 -24.76
CA ARG A 454 2.93 30.34 -25.20
C ARG A 454 1.52 29.76 -25.22
N LEU A 455 1.36 28.53 -25.70
CA LEU A 455 0.06 27.87 -25.81
C LEU A 455 -0.47 27.43 -24.44
N THR A 456 0.41 26.97 -23.55
CA THR A 456 0.09 26.67 -22.15
C THR A 456 -0.35 27.94 -21.41
N GLU A 457 0.35 29.06 -21.57
CA GLU A 457 -0.06 30.36 -21.01
C GLU A 457 -1.42 30.84 -21.56
N ALA A 458 -1.79 30.42 -22.78
CA ALA A 458 -3.10 30.67 -23.37
C ALA A 458 -4.21 29.69 -22.89
N GLY A 459 -3.87 28.73 -22.03
CA GLY A 459 -4.79 27.77 -21.42
C GLY A 459 -5.16 26.58 -22.32
N GLN A 460 -4.28 26.19 -23.25
CA GLN A 460 -4.48 24.98 -24.06
C GLN A 460 -3.94 23.74 -23.34
N GLU A 461 -4.63 22.62 -23.53
CA GLU A 461 -4.25 21.32 -22.97
C GLU A 461 -3.10 20.68 -23.78
N ARG A 462 -2.30 19.80 -23.14
CA ARG A 462 -1.13 19.15 -23.76
C ARG A 462 -1.45 18.51 -25.11
N ASP A 463 -2.54 17.75 -25.21
CA ASP A 463 -2.91 17.07 -26.45
C ASP A 463 -3.24 18.03 -27.58
N GLU A 464 -3.92 19.15 -27.28
CA GLU A 464 -4.23 20.20 -28.26
C GLU A 464 -2.94 20.89 -28.75
N ILE A 465 -2.00 21.12 -27.83
CA ILE A 465 -0.68 21.68 -28.15
C ILE A 465 0.09 20.72 -29.08
N PHE A 466 0.15 19.43 -28.75
CA PHE A 466 0.80 18.42 -29.57
C PHE A 466 0.20 18.31 -30.96
N ASP A 467 -1.13 18.32 -31.08
CA ASP A 467 -1.81 18.29 -32.37
C ASP A 467 -1.46 19.52 -33.23
N ARG A 468 -1.39 20.71 -32.63
CA ARG A 468 -0.99 21.93 -33.33
C ARG A 468 0.47 21.91 -33.78
N LEU A 469 1.37 21.38 -32.97
CA LEU A 469 2.78 21.21 -33.33
C LEU A 469 2.95 20.21 -34.47
N VAL A 470 2.24 19.08 -34.39
CA VAL A 470 2.21 18.05 -35.45
C VAL A 470 1.67 18.61 -36.76
N ASP A 471 0.56 19.33 -36.73
CA ASP A 471 -0.04 19.94 -37.93
C ASP A 471 0.90 21.00 -38.53
N THR A 472 1.62 21.74 -37.68
CA THR A 472 2.61 22.73 -38.10
C THR A 472 3.79 22.07 -38.79
N LEU A 473 4.35 21.00 -38.22
CA LEU A 473 5.44 20.23 -38.83
C LEU A 473 4.98 19.57 -40.14
N ALA A 474 3.79 18.94 -40.14
CA ALA A 474 3.20 18.31 -41.32
C ALA A 474 3.05 19.27 -42.51
N ALA A 475 2.68 20.53 -42.24
CA ALA A 475 2.52 21.56 -43.26
C ALA A 475 3.84 21.98 -43.92
N GLN A 476 4.99 21.74 -43.27
CA GLN A 476 6.31 22.07 -43.80
C GLN A 476 6.94 20.92 -44.60
N LEU A 477 6.40 19.70 -44.49
CA LEU A 477 6.98 18.54 -45.17
C LEU A 477 6.84 18.64 -46.70
N VAL A 478 7.94 18.43 -47.40
CA VAL A 478 8.06 18.37 -48.86
C VAL A 478 8.70 17.03 -49.25
N GLU A 479 8.21 16.43 -50.34
CA GLU A 479 8.75 15.17 -50.86
C GLU A 479 10.19 15.36 -51.39
N ALA A 480 11.15 14.65 -50.79
CA ALA A 480 12.59 14.75 -51.07
C ALA A 480 13.16 13.50 -51.79
N GLY A 481 12.40 12.41 -51.88
CA GLY A 481 12.79 11.17 -52.58
C GLY A 481 11.71 10.08 -52.52
N GLU A 482 11.99 8.89 -53.09
CA GLU A 482 11.11 7.71 -52.92
C GLU A 482 11.10 7.32 -51.43
N HIS A 483 10.04 7.71 -50.71
CA HIS A 483 9.80 7.47 -49.27
C HIS A 483 10.60 8.37 -48.31
N GLU A 484 11.06 9.55 -48.76
CA GLU A 484 11.79 10.52 -47.93
C GLU A 484 11.09 11.89 -47.96
N MET A 485 10.77 12.43 -46.78
CA MET A 485 10.18 13.76 -46.59
C MET A 485 11.23 14.66 -45.93
N ASP A 486 11.33 15.90 -46.38
CA ASP A 486 12.25 16.91 -45.83
C ASP A 486 11.47 18.21 -45.55
N TYR A 487 12.00 19.10 -44.72
CA TYR A 487 11.41 20.41 -44.46
C TYR A 487 12.49 21.48 -44.25
N ASP A 488 12.16 22.72 -44.61
CA ASP A 488 13.05 23.84 -44.35
C ASP A 488 12.93 24.27 -42.88
N VAL A 489 14.03 24.14 -42.13
CA VAL A 489 14.08 24.42 -40.69
C VAL A 489 13.79 25.91 -40.40
N ASP A 490 14.18 26.84 -41.27
CA ASP A 490 13.94 28.27 -41.04
C ASP A 490 12.45 28.62 -41.25
N ASP A 491 11.80 28.02 -42.24
CA ASP A 491 10.36 28.16 -42.43
C ASP A 491 9.55 27.47 -41.31
N TYR A 492 10.02 26.32 -40.80
CA TYR A 492 9.41 25.63 -39.66
C TYR A 492 9.51 26.45 -38.36
N ARG A 493 10.68 27.00 -38.03
CA ARG A 493 10.87 27.89 -36.87
C ARG A 493 9.94 29.09 -36.93
N LYS A 494 9.84 29.71 -38.10
CA LYS A 494 8.94 30.85 -38.31
C LYS A 494 7.47 30.45 -38.10
N ALA A 495 7.07 29.27 -38.54
CA ALA A 495 5.71 28.78 -38.33
C ALA A 495 5.42 28.51 -36.83
N LEU A 496 6.38 27.98 -36.08
CA LEU A 496 6.29 27.79 -34.62
C LEU A 496 6.16 29.13 -33.88
N ASP A 497 6.89 30.17 -34.30
CA ASP A 497 6.79 31.52 -33.74
C ASP A 497 5.41 32.16 -33.95
N GLU A 498 4.70 31.77 -35.02
CA GLU A 498 3.37 32.26 -35.32
C GLU A 498 2.26 31.49 -34.55
N LEU A 499 2.60 30.40 -33.84
CA LEU A 499 1.66 29.68 -32.96
C LEU A 499 1.40 30.48 -31.68
N SER A 500 0.12 30.82 -31.48
CA SER A 500 -0.43 31.50 -30.30
C SER A 500 -1.71 30.85 -29.80
#